data_AF-A0A6M0RI34-F1
#
_entry.id   AF-A0A6M0RI34-F1
#
_cell.length_a   1.000
_cell.length_b   1.000
_cell.length_c   1.000
_cell.angle_alpha   90.00
_cell.angle_beta   90.00
_cell.angle_gamma   90.00
#
_symmetry.space_group_name_H-M   'P 1'
#
loop_
_entity.id
_entity.type
_entity.pdbx_description
1 polymer ?
#
loop_
_entity_poly.entity_id
_entity_poly.type
_entity_poly.pdbx_seq_one_letter_code
_entity_poly.pdbx_strand_id
1 'polypeptide(L)'
;MSLKHYRLWTILVFTILLVVISSPTVNGITPPNQPIQIAQAIEDPAEQVNQTTLDYLLADVTEPTQQPSVTRTTIVETYALTTWQWGETGGQTVLELTDETWQVLVSGGGAVDAATLVSFGVPADIAEQLMAQDAAGD
;
A
#
# COMPACT_ATOMS: atom_id res chain seq x y z
N MET A 1 61.81 -10.66 -10.44
CA MET A 1 60.91 -9.76 -11.20
C MET A 1 59.52 -9.91 -10.57
N SER A 2 58.93 -8.98 -9.82
CA SER A 2 58.81 -7.50 -9.97
C SER A 2 58.19 -7.15 -11.33
N LEU A 3 57.08 -6.41 -11.48
CA LEU A 3 56.44 -5.44 -10.58
C LEU A 3 54.98 -5.17 -11.01
N LYS A 4 54.08 -5.13 -10.02
CA LYS A 4 52.91 -4.25 -9.78
C LYS A 4 52.25 -3.56 -10.98
N HIS A 5 50.90 -3.63 -11.05
CA HIS A 5 50.10 -2.40 -11.01
C HIS A 5 48.96 -2.56 -9.99
N TYR A 6 48.99 -1.63 -9.05
CA TYR A 6 48.24 -1.52 -7.82
C TYR A 6 47.52 -0.19 -7.90
N ARG A 7 46.19 -0.17 -7.87
CA ARG A 7 45.35 0.99 -7.51
C ARG A 7 44.11 0.40 -6.83
N LEU A 8 44.03 0.29 -5.50
CA LEU A 8 43.93 1.38 -4.51
C LEU A 8 42.70 2.24 -4.87
N TRP A 9 41.54 2.01 -4.27
CA TRP A 9 41.18 2.62 -2.98
C TRP A 9 40.15 1.75 -2.24
N THR A 10 40.50 1.04 -1.17
CA THR A 10 40.51 1.46 0.26
C THR A 10 39.21 1.08 0.98
N ILE A 11 39.28 -0.08 1.62
CA ILE A 11 38.50 -0.49 2.80
C ILE A 11 38.64 0.59 3.89
N LEU A 12 37.54 1.08 4.44
CA LEU A 12 37.55 1.81 5.71
C LEU A 12 36.28 1.45 6.50
N VAL A 13 36.35 0.40 7.32
CA VAL A 13 36.57 0.45 8.77
C VAL A 13 35.25 0.61 9.53
N PHE A 14 34.82 -0.54 10.07
CA PHE A 14 34.03 -0.69 11.29
C PHE A 14 34.40 0.39 12.31
N THR A 15 33.47 1.29 12.61
CA THR A 15 33.55 2.11 13.82
C THR A 15 32.19 2.08 14.51
N ILE A 16 32.04 1.12 15.42
CA ILE A 16 31.03 1.17 16.47
C ILE A 16 31.44 2.33 17.38
N LEU A 17 30.78 3.48 17.26
CA LEU A 17 30.95 4.58 18.21
C LEU A 17 29.63 4.74 18.98
N LEU A 18 29.58 4.03 20.09
CA LEU A 18 28.63 4.21 21.18
C LEU A 18 28.94 5.57 21.82
N VAL A 19 28.39 6.65 21.28
CA VAL A 19 28.50 7.98 21.91
C VAL A 19 27.39 8.09 22.96
N VAL A 20 27.76 7.73 24.19
CA VAL A 20 27.12 8.25 25.40
C VAL A 20 27.38 9.75 25.42
N ILE A 21 26.45 10.56 24.91
CA ILE A 21 26.49 12.02 25.11
C ILE A 21 25.76 12.29 26.42
N SER A 22 26.51 12.32 27.51
CA SER A 22 26.12 13.00 28.74
C SER A 22 25.80 14.47 28.39
N SER A 23 24.60 14.92 28.71
CA SER A 23 24.08 16.25 28.38
C SER A 23 24.89 17.36 29.07
N PRO A 24 25.43 18.37 28.36
CA PRO A 24 25.65 19.68 28.97
C PRO A 24 24.36 20.48 28.87
N THR A 25 23.70 20.72 30.01
CA THR A 25 22.72 21.78 30.15
C THR A 25 23.37 23.12 29.81
N VAL A 26 22.99 23.71 28.66
CA VAL A 26 23.25 25.11 28.34
C VAL A 26 21.91 25.82 28.24
N ASN A 27 21.75 26.82 29.11
CA ASN A 27 20.58 27.68 29.23
C ASN A 27 20.21 28.37 27.91
N GLY A 28 18.90 28.44 27.62
CA GLY A 28 18.31 29.68 27.11
C GLY A 28 18.13 29.82 25.60
N ILE A 29 17.56 28.82 24.93
CA ILE A 29 16.70 28.99 23.74
C ILE A 29 15.86 27.72 23.66
N THR A 30 14.60 27.77 24.09
CA THR A 30 13.62 26.73 23.75
C THR A 30 13.41 26.77 22.23
N PRO A 31 13.87 25.76 21.45
CA PRO A 31 13.31 25.57 20.13
C PRO A 31 11.83 25.20 20.35
N PRO A 32 10.87 25.76 19.59
CA PRO A 32 9.51 25.29 19.67
C PRO A 32 9.55 23.78 19.43
N ASN A 33 9.03 23.05 20.40
CA ASN A 33 8.98 21.60 20.43
C ASN A 33 8.00 21.12 19.36
N GLN A 34 8.37 21.26 18.09
CA GLN A 34 7.71 20.56 17.01
C GLN A 34 8.14 19.09 17.16
N PRO A 35 7.20 18.16 17.34
CA PRO A 35 7.56 16.75 17.23
C PRO A 35 8.20 16.57 15.86
N ILE A 36 9.41 16.01 15.83
CA ILE A 36 9.99 15.47 14.60
C ILE A 36 8.98 14.44 14.12
N GLN A 37 8.14 14.82 13.15
CA GLN A 37 7.33 13.88 12.39
C GLN A 37 8.34 13.11 11.55
N ILE A 38 8.90 12.05 12.12
CA ILE A 38 9.39 10.93 11.34
C ILE A 38 8.15 10.47 10.59
N ALA A 39 7.99 10.92 9.34
CA ALA A 39 6.96 10.46 8.43
C ALA A 39 7.24 8.98 8.16
N GLN A 40 6.93 8.13 9.13
CA GLN A 40 6.54 6.77 8.86
C GLN A 40 5.28 6.96 8.01
N ALA A 41 5.44 6.88 6.69
CA ALA A 41 4.32 6.60 5.81
C ALA A 41 3.79 5.24 6.27
N ILE A 42 2.90 5.26 7.26
CA ILE A 42 1.95 4.18 7.45
C ILE A 42 1.06 4.38 6.23
N GLU A 43 1.41 3.76 5.11
CA GLU A 43 0.61 3.84 3.90
C GLU A 43 -0.79 3.36 4.28
N ASP A 44 -1.80 4.22 4.09
CA ASP A 44 -3.17 3.87 4.40
C ASP A 44 -3.52 2.64 3.55
N PRO A 45 -3.90 1.50 4.16
CA PRO A 45 -4.20 0.29 3.41
C PRO A 45 -5.30 0.52 2.36
N ALA A 46 -6.23 1.45 2.62
CA ALA A 46 -7.24 1.84 1.64
C ALA A 46 -6.62 2.54 0.43
N GLU A 47 -5.63 3.41 0.63
CA GLU A 47 -4.95 4.08 -0.47
C GLU A 47 -4.15 3.08 -1.31
N GLN A 48 -3.44 2.15 -0.67
CA GLN A 48 -2.70 1.11 -1.39
C GLN A 48 -3.64 0.24 -2.24
N VAL A 49 -4.77 -0.19 -1.67
CA VAL A 49 -5.81 -0.95 -2.38
C VAL A 49 -6.40 -0.15 -3.54
N ASN A 50 -6.66 1.15 -3.35
CA ASN A 50 -7.17 2.02 -4.40
C ASN A 50 -6.19 2.12 -5.56
N GLN A 51 -4.91 2.36 -5.27
CA GLN A 51 -3.86 2.46 -6.27
C GLN A 51 -3.67 1.15 -7.02
N THR A 52 -3.63 0.01 -6.33
CA THR A 52 -3.57 -1.32 -6.97
C THR A 52 -4.78 -1.57 -7.87
N THR A 53 -5.97 -1.14 -7.45
CA THR A 53 -7.19 -1.27 -8.28
C THR A 53 -7.06 -0.42 -9.55
N LEU A 54 -6.63 0.84 -9.44
CA LEU A 54 -6.50 1.75 -10.57
C LEU A 54 -5.39 1.31 -11.54
N ASP A 55 -4.25 0.86 -11.01
CA ASP A 55 -3.15 0.28 -11.80
C ASP A 55 -3.64 -0.92 -12.62
N TYR A 56 -4.37 -1.84 -11.98
CA TYR A 56 -4.94 -2.99 -12.67
C TYR A 56 -5.93 -2.59 -13.78
N LEU A 57 -6.84 -1.64 -13.51
CA LEU A 57 -7.81 -1.18 -14.51
C LEU A 57 -7.15 -0.49 -15.71
N LEU A 58 -6.00 0.15 -15.50
CA LEU A 58 -5.29 0.91 -16.51
C LEU A 58 -4.15 0.13 -17.19
N ALA A 59 -3.79 -1.07 -16.70
CA ALA A 59 -2.62 -1.83 -17.13
C ALA A 59 -2.53 -2.03 -18.65
N ASP A 60 -3.68 -2.24 -19.31
CA ASP A 60 -3.77 -2.49 -20.76
C ASP A 60 -4.26 -1.27 -21.58
N VAL A 61 -4.38 -0.08 -20.96
CA VAL A 61 -4.92 1.12 -21.63
C VAL A 61 -3.84 2.16 -21.87
N THR A 62 -3.44 2.30 -23.13
CA THR A 62 -2.35 3.22 -23.53
C THR A 62 -2.73 4.69 -23.44
N GLU A 63 -3.98 5.05 -23.78
CA GLU A 63 -4.48 6.43 -23.75
C GLU A 63 -5.95 6.43 -23.32
N PRO A 64 -6.23 6.43 -21.99
CA PRO A 64 -7.61 6.41 -21.51
C PRO A 64 -8.34 7.70 -21.87
N THR A 65 -9.48 7.60 -22.56
CA THR A 65 -10.36 8.74 -22.84
C THR A 65 -11.07 9.26 -21.59
N GLN A 66 -11.21 8.40 -20.58
CA GLN A 66 -11.76 8.68 -19.26
C GLN A 66 -10.93 7.93 -18.22
N GLN A 67 -10.77 8.49 -17.03
CA GLN A 67 -10.06 7.83 -15.94
C GLN A 67 -11.05 7.04 -15.07
N PRO A 68 -10.73 5.81 -14.66
CA PRO A 68 -11.49 5.13 -13.64
C PRO A 68 -11.30 5.83 -12.28
N SER A 69 -12.31 5.76 -11.42
CA SER A 69 -12.21 6.21 -10.04
C SER A 69 -12.77 5.15 -9.11
N VAL A 70 -12.05 4.86 -8.03
CA VAL A 70 -12.56 4.04 -6.92
C VAL A 70 -13.51 4.90 -6.09
N THR A 71 -14.75 4.44 -5.95
CA THR A 71 -15.82 5.16 -5.24
C THR A 71 -16.00 4.64 -3.82
N ARG A 72 -15.61 3.38 -3.56
CA ARG A 72 -15.72 2.74 -2.25
C ARG A 72 -14.67 1.66 -2.12
N THR A 73 -14.14 1.52 -0.91
CA THR A 73 -13.17 0.49 -0.54
C THR A 73 -13.53 -0.06 0.82
N THR A 74 -13.72 -1.37 0.87
CA THR A 74 -13.97 -2.14 2.08
C THR A 74 -12.83 -3.11 2.28
N ILE A 75 -12.22 -3.12 3.46
CA ILE A 75 -11.11 -4.00 3.81
C ILE A 75 -11.50 -4.82 5.02
N VAL A 76 -11.37 -6.15 4.90
CA VAL A 76 -11.57 -7.10 5.99
C VAL A 76 -10.37 -8.03 6.03
N GLU A 77 -9.58 -7.90 7.10
CA GLU A 77 -8.33 -8.62 7.29
C GLU A 77 -7.37 -8.47 6.09
N THR A 78 -7.08 -9.56 5.38
CA THR A 78 -6.20 -9.62 4.21
C THR A 78 -6.97 -9.53 2.90
N TYR A 79 -8.28 -9.23 2.91
CA TYR A 79 -9.08 -9.12 1.70
C TYR A 79 -9.68 -7.72 1.58
N ALA A 80 -9.82 -7.26 0.33
CA ALA A 80 -10.46 -6.00 0.02
C ALA A 80 -11.45 -6.14 -1.14
N LEU A 81 -12.51 -5.35 -1.07
CA LEU A 81 -13.48 -5.16 -2.12
C LEU A 81 -13.52 -3.68 -2.48
N THR A 82 -13.21 -3.34 -3.73
CA THR A 82 -13.30 -1.98 -4.24
C THR A 82 -14.42 -1.88 -5.25
N THR A 83 -15.21 -0.81 -5.14
CA THR A 83 -16.17 -0.41 -6.16
C THR A 83 -15.58 0.72 -6.97
N TRP A 84 -15.64 0.62 -8.28
CA TRP A 84 -15.08 1.60 -9.20
C TRP A 84 -16.07 1.97 -10.29
N GLN A 85 -15.86 3.15 -10.85
CA GLN A 85 -16.59 3.66 -12.00
C GLN A 85 -15.61 4.08 -13.09
N TRP A 86 -15.93 3.74 -14.34
CA TRP A 86 -15.20 4.14 -15.53
C TRP A 86 -16.19 4.58 -16.62
N GLY A 87 -16.43 5.88 -16.69
CA GLY A 87 -17.45 6.44 -17.57
C GLY A 87 -18.85 5.98 -17.15
N GLU A 88 -19.55 5.33 -18.08
CA GLU A 88 -20.88 4.75 -17.85
C GLU A 88 -20.81 3.32 -17.29
N THR A 89 -19.62 2.72 -17.25
CA THR A 89 -19.41 1.39 -16.68
C THR A 89 -19.02 1.50 -15.21
N GLY A 90 -19.47 0.57 -14.39
CA GLY A 90 -19.00 0.39 -13.03
C GLY A 90 -18.78 -1.07 -12.72
N GLY A 91 -18.04 -1.34 -11.67
CA GLY A 91 -17.70 -2.70 -11.31
C GLY A 91 -17.06 -2.80 -9.94
N GLN A 92 -16.70 -4.04 -9.62
CA GLN A 92 -16.02 -4.36 -8.38
C GLN A 92 -14.74 -5.15 -8.65
N THR A 93 -13.73 -4.89 -7.83
CA THR A 93 -12.46 -5.59 -7.83
C THR A 93 -12.24 -6.19 -6.45
N VAL A 94 -11.84 -7.47 -6.43
CA VAL A 94 -11.50 -8.21 -5.20
C VAL A 94 -9.99 -8.33 -5.14
N LEU A 95 -9.42 -7.98 -4.00
CA LEU A 95 -7.99 -8.02 -3.76
C LEU A 95 -7.68 -8.87 -2.53
N GLU A 96 -6.51 -9.48 -2.52
CA GLU A 96 -5.93 -10.21 -1.40
C GLU A 96 -4.52 -9.67 -1.11
N LEU A 97 -4.22 -9.48 0.18
CA LEU A 97 -2.91 -9.09 0.67
C LEU A 97 -2.05 -10.35 0.78
N THR A 98 -1.10 -10.48 -0.14
CA THR A 98 -0.13 -11.59 -0.20
C THR A 98 1.28 -11.03 -0.15
N ASP A 99 2.13 -11.55 0.74
CA ASP A 99 3.52 -11.10 0.89
C ASP A 99 3.64 -9.56 1.00
N GLU A 100 2.82 -8.96 1.87
CA GLU A 100 2.78 -7.51 2.14
C GLU A 100 2.35 -6.65 0.92
N THR A 101 1.83 -7.28 -0.14
CA THR A 101 1.39 -6.61 -1.37
C THR A 101 -0.05 -6.97 -1.70
N TRP A 102 -0.88 -5.98 -2.01
CA TRP A 102 -2.23 -6.22 -2.52
C TRP A 102 -2.17 -6.74 -3.95
N GLN A 103 -2.84 -7.86 -4.20
CA GLN A 103 -2.94 -8.48 -5.52
C GLN A 103 -4.41 -8.58 -5.91
N VAL A 104 -4.72 -8.27 -7.16
CA VAL A 104 -6.08 -8.43 -7.70
C VAL A 104 -6.36 -9.92 -7.91
N LEU A 105 -7.34 -10.45 -7.20
CA LEU A 105 -7.87 -11.79 -7.42
C LEU A 105 -8.79 -11.82 -8.65
N VAL A 106 -9.68 -10.83 -8.71
CA VAL A 106 -10.62 -10.68 -9.82
C VAL A 106 -11.04 -9.22 -9.96
N SER A 107 -11.31 -8.79 -11.19
CA SER A 107 -11.96 -7.53 -11.48
C SER A 107 -13.02 -7.75 -12.55
N GLY A 108 -14.19 -7.14 -12.38
CA GLY A 108 -15.29 -7.31 -13.31
C GLY A 108 -16.29 -6.16 -13.28
N GLY A 109 -17.04 -6.02 -14.38
CA GLY A 109 -18.16 -5.10 -14.45
C GLY A 109 -19.36 -5.62 -13.65
N GLY A 110 -20.03 -4.72 -12.95
CA GLY A 110 -21.16 -5.03 -12.06
C GLY A 110 -20.76 -5.35 -10.62
N ALA A 111 -21.79 -5.61 -9.81
CA ALA A 111 -21.63 -5.97 -8.40
C ALA A 111 -21.42 -7.49 -8.25
N VAL A 112 -20.62 -7.87 -7.25
CA VAL A 112 -20.43 -9.26 -6.83
C VAL A 112 -21.21 -9.55 -5.55
N ASP A 113 -21.59 -10.81 -5.35
CA ASP A 113 -22.21 -11.29 -4.12
C ASP A 113 -21.24 -12.16 -3.32
N ALA A 114 -21.61 -12.48 -2.07
CA ALA A 114 -20.77 -13.29 -1.18
C ALA A 114 -20.45 -14.69 -1.76
N ALA A 115 -21.39 -15.32 -2.46
CA ALA A 115 -21.15 -16.64 -3.07
C ALA A 115 -20.11 -16.55 -4.20
N THR A 116 -20.14 -15.46 -4.94
CA THR A 116 -19.19 -15.12 -5.99
C THR A 116 -17.80 -14.86 -5.39
N LEU A 117 -17.69 -14.09 -4.29
CA LEU A 117 -16.44 -13.90 -3.56
C LEU A 117 -15.82 -15.23 -3.09
N VAL A 118 -16.65 -16.13 -2.54
CA VAL A 118 -16.20 -17.47 -2.12
C VAL A 118 -15.69 -18.29 -3.29
N SER A 119 -16.33 -18.20 -4.45
CA SER A 119 -15.86 -18.88 -5.66
C SER A 119 -14.49 -18.42 -6.14
N PHE A 120 -14.09 -17.19 -5.79
CA PHE A 120 -12.77 -16.61 -6.08
C PHE A 120 -11.72 -16.92 -5.01
N GLY A 121 -12.07 -17.66 -3.96
CA GLY A 121 -11.15 -18.09 -2.91
C GLY A 121 -11.23 -17.28 -1.62
N VAL A 122 -12.11 -16.28 -1.53
CA VAL A 122 -12.33 -15.54 -0.28
C VAL A 122 -13.02 -16.47 0.74
N PRO A 123 -12.55 -16.56 2.00
CA PRO A 123 -13.23 -17.32 3.04
C PRO A 123 -14.69 -16.84 3.24
N ALA A 124 -15.62 -17.76 3.50
CA ALA A 124 -17.04 -17.45 3.54
C ALA A 124 -17.41 -16.40 4.60
N ASP A 125 -16.79 -16.48 5.78
CA ASP A 125 -16.96 -15.51 6.86
C ASP A 125 -16.42 -14.11 6.50
N ILE A 126 -15.35 -14.04 5.71
CA ILE A 126 -14.79 -12.78 5.21
C ILE A 126 -15.64 -12.22 4.08
N ALA A 127 -16.14 -13.07 3.18
CA ALA A 127 -17.05 -12.67 2.11
C ALA A 127 -18.34 -12.05 2.68
N GLU A 128 -18.94 -12.65 3.71
CA GLU A 128 -20.11 -12.09 4.39
C GLU A 128 -19.80 -10.73 5.04
N GLN A 129 -18.64 -10.61 5.70
CA GLN A 129 -18.22 -9.35 6.33
C GLN A 129 -17.95 -8.24 5.31
N LEU A 130 -17.28 -8.57 4.19
CA LEU A 130 -17.05 -7.64 3.09
C LEU A 130 -18.38 -7.11 2.56
N MET A 131 -19.35 -8.00 2.30
CA MET A 131 -20.65 -7.56 1.80
C MET A 131 -21.45 -6.75 2.81
N ALA A 132 -21.41 -7.13 4.10
CA ALA A 132 -22.08 -6.38 5.15
C ALA A 132 -21.53 -4.97 5.31
N GLN A 133 -20.21 -4.79 5.20
CA GLN A 133 -19.56 -3.48 5.30
C GLN A 133 -19.74 -2.65 4.02
N ASP A 134 -19.67 -3.28 2.85
CA ASP A 134 -19.91 -2.61 1.56
C ASP A 134 -21.34 -2.04 1.46
N ALA A 135 -22.34 -2.79 1.93
CA ALA A 135 -23.73 -2.36 1.97
C ALA A 135 -24.02 -1.27 3.03
N ALA A 136 -23.20 -1.17 4.07
CA ALA A 136 -23.34 -0.17 5.13
C ALA A 136 -22.71 1.18 4.77
N GLY A 137 -21.91 1.24 3.71
CA GLY A 137 -21.26 2.46 3.21
C GLY A 137 -22.11 3.26 2.21
N ASP A 138 -23.43 3.04 2.17
CA ASP A 138 -24.41 3.75 1.33
C ASP A 138 -25.22 4.79 2.13
#